data_AF-A0A377TGR6-F1
#
_entry.id   AF-A0A377TGR6-F1
#
_cell.length_a   1.000
_cell.length_b   1.000
_cell.length_c   1.000
_cell.angle_alpha   90.00
_cell.angle_beta   90.00
_cell.angle_gamma   90.00
#
_symmetry.space_group_name_H-M   'P 1'
#
loop_
_entity.id
_entity.type
_entity.pdbx_description
1 polymer ?
#
loop_
_entity_poly.entity_id
_entity_poly.type
_entity_poly.pdbx_seq_one_letter_code
_entity_poly.pdbx_strand_id
1 'polypeptide(L)' 'MFNHQGALANLTAAINTASSNIQSLNTEEKDGRVYSAFIRLTARDRVHLANIMRKIRVMPDVIKVTRNRN' A
#
# COMPACT_ATOMS: atom_id res chain seq x y z
N MET A 1 7.03 -0.05 -5.37
CA MET A 1 6.99 -1.51 -5.17
C MET A 1 7.67 -2.16 -6.35
N PHE A 2 8.29 -3.31 -6.16
CA PHE A 2 8.83 -4.08 -7.27
C PHE A 2 7.70 -4.72 -8.08
N ASN A 3 7.92 -4.83 -9.38
CA ASN A 3 7.03 -5.53 -10.30
C ASN A 3 7.21 -7.04 -10.15
N HIS A 4 6.63 -7.59 -9.09
CA HIS A 4 6.59 -9.02 -8.87
C HIS A 4 5.15 -9.50 -9.01
N GLN A 5 4.97 -10.64 -9.67
CA GLN A 5 3.66 -11.28 -9.81
C GLN A 5 3.06 -11.50 -8.41
N GLY A 6 1.87 -10.94 -8.19
CA GLY A 6 1.17 -11.05 -6.90
C GLY A 6 1.48 -9.94 -5.89
N ALA A 7 2.43 -9.03 -6.14
CA ALA A 7 2.73 -7.92 -5.22
C ALA A 7 1.49 -7.06 -4.90
N LEU A 8 0.66 -6.76 -5.91
CA LEU A 8 -0.58 -5.99 -5.74
C LEU A 8 -1.65 -6.76 -4.95
N ALA A 9 -1.74 -8.07 -5.17
CA ALA A 9 -2.67 -8.94 -4.44
C ALA A 9 -2.26 -9.02 -2.95
N ASN A 10 -0.97 -9.21 -2.68
CA ASN A 10 -0.42 -9.22 -1.33
C ASN A 10 -0.66 -7.88 -0.62
N LEU A 11 -0.52 -6.76 -1.33
CA LEU A 11 -0.77 -5.42 -0.79
C LEU A 11 -2.24 -5.24 -0.40
N THR A 12 -3.15 -5.65 -1.30
CA THR A 12 -4.59 -5.60 -1.08
C THR A 12 -4.98 -6.46 0.13
N ALA A 13 -4.45 -7.67 0.22
CA ALA A 13 -4.66 -8.57 1.34
C ALA A 13 -4.12 -7.99 2.66
N ALA A 14 -2.94 -7.36 2.63
CA ALA A 14 -2.35 -6.72 3.81
C ALA A 14 -3.23 -5.56 4.34
N ILE A 15 -3.86 -4.78 3.46
CA ILE A 15 -4.78 -3.70 3.82
C ILE A 15 -6.09 -4.27 4.39
N ASN A 16 -6.69 -5.27 3.73
CA ASN A 16 -7.93 -5.89 4.18
C ASN A 16 -7.77 -6.56 5.56
N THR A 17 -6.65 -7.27 5.78
CA THR A 17 -6.33 -7.87 7.08
C THR A 17 -6.02 -6.86 8.17
N ALA A 18 -5.82 -5.58 7.81
CA ALA A 18 -5.67 -4.49 8.77
C ALA A 18 -7.00 -3.77 9.06
N SER A 19 -8.14 -4.39 8.74
CA SER A 19 -9.49 -3.84 8.98
C SER A 19 -9.69 -2.46 8.34
N SER A 20 -9.17 -2.29 7.13
CA SER A 20 -9.25 -1.08 6.32
C SER A 20 -9.88 -1.39 4.98
N ASN A 21 -10.71 -0.47 4.48
CA ASN A 21 -11.31 -0.59 3.14
C ASN A 21 -10.50 0.23 2.14
N ILE A 22 -10.28 -0.32 0.95
CA ILE A 22 -9.66 0.39 -0.17
C ILE A 22 -10.76 1.11 -0.95
N GLN A 23 -10.67 2.43 -1.04
CA GLN A 23 -11.58 3.28 -1.82
C GLN A 23 -11.11 3.42 -3.27
N SER A 24 -9.79 3.51 -3.48
CA SER A 24 -9.18 3.51 -4.80
C SER A 24 -7.75 3.01 -4.74
N LEU A 25 -7.32 2.40 -5.84
CA LEU A 25 -5.98 1.86 -6.05
C LEU A 25 -5.58 2.16 -7.49
N ASN A 26 -4.60 3.04 -7.65
CA ASN A 26 -4.01 3.33 -8.95
C ASN A 26 -2.53 2.95 -8.93
N THR A 27 -2.02 2.45 -10.05
CA THR A 27 -0.60 2.08 -10.19
C THR A 27 0.00 2.81 -11.36
N GLU A 28 1.15 3.43 -11.15
CA GLU A 28 1.96 4.07 -12.18
C GLU A 28 3.30 3.37 -12.29
N GLU A 29 3.71 3.00 -13.51
CA GLU A 29 5.04 2.49 -13.77
C GLU A 29 6.06 3.63 -13.70
N LYS A 30 7.13 3.47 -12.92
CA LYS A 30 8.19 4.48 -12.79
C LYS A 30 9.44 4.14 -13.60
N ASP A 31 9.78 2.86 -13.60
CA ASP A 31 10.92 2.27 -14.27
C ASP A 31 10.52 0.79 -14.45
N GLY A 32 10.96 0.08 -15.49
CA GLY A 32 10.37 -1.20 -15.96
C GLY A 32 10.24 -2.34 -14.93
N ARG A 33 10.74 -2.14 -13.70
CA ARG A 33 10.67 -3.06 -12.55
C ARG A 33 10.05 -2.45 -11.29
N VAL A 34 9.63 -1.18 -11.32
CA VAL A 34 9.16 -0.42 -10.16
C VAL A 34 7.85 0.29 -10.46
N TYR A 35 6.85 0.04 -9.63
CA TYR A 35 5.54 0.68 -9.66
C TYR A 35 5.32 1.57 -8.45
N SER A 36 4.64 2.70 -8.64
CA SER A 36 4.08 3.53 -7.58
C SER A 36 2.60 3.18 -7.44
N ALA A 37 2.17 2.67 -6.29
CA ALA A 37 0.75 2.52 -6.00
C ALA A 37 0.25 3.68 -5.16
N PHE A 38 -0.80 4.33 -5.66
CA PHE A 38 -1.56 5.34 -4.97
C PHE A 38 -2.83 4.70 -4.42
N ILE A 39 -2.92 4.69 -3.09
CA ILE A 39 -3.98 3.98 -2.38
C ILE A 39 -4.76 4.99 -1.56
N ARG A 40 -6.07 5.06 -1.80
CA ARG A 40 -7.02 5.72 -0.92
C ARG A 40 -7.70 4.65 -0.08
N LEU A 41 -7.64 4.81 1.24
CA LEU A 41 -8.18 3.83 2.18
C LEU A 41 -8.83 4.50 3.39
N THR A 42 -9.66 3.75 4.10
CA THR A 42 -10.28 4.20 5.35
C THR A 42 -9.40 3.87 6.56
N ALA A 43 -9.34 4.76 7.54
CA ALA A 43 -8.71 4.49 8.82
C ALA A 43 -9.55 5.06 9.95
N ARG A 44 -9.65 4.33 11.06
CA ARG A 44 -10.44 4.73 12.25
C ARG A 44 -9.79 5.89 12.99
N ASP A 45 -8.46 5.87 13.11
CA ASP A 45 -7.68 6.90 13.78
C ASP A 45 -6.23 6.94 13.24
N ARG A 46 -5.43 7.86 13.76
CA ARG A 46 -4.02 8.04 13.35
C ARG A 46 -3.14 6.82 13.68
N VAL A 47 -3.45 6.09 14.75
CA VAL A 47 -2.70 4.90 15.18
C VAL A 47 -3.00 3.74 14.23
N HIS A 48 -4.26 3.56 13.87
CA HIS A 48 -4.73 2.60 12.87
C HIS A 48 -4.01 2.81 11.53
N LEU A 49 -4.00 4.04 11.03
CA LEU A 49 -3.29 4.38 9.79
C LEU A 49 -1.79 4.09 9.89
N ALA A 50 -1.16 4.44 11.01
CA ALA A 50 0.26 4.17 11.22
C ALA A 50 0.55 2.65 11.23
N ASN A 51 -0.34 1.84 11.80
CA ASN A 51 -0.21 0.38 11.82
C ASN A 51 -0.38 -0.23 10.42
N ILE A 52 -1.36 0.23 9.64
CA ILE A 52 -1.51 -0.16 8.22
C ILE A 52 -0.23 0.17 7.44
N MET A 53 0.27 1.40 7.56
CA MET A 53 1.50 1.83 6.87
C MET A 53 2.73 1.02 7.29
N ARG A 54 2.86 0.67 8.58
CA ARG A 54 3.95 -0.19 9.09
C ARG A 54 3.88 -1.59 8.49
N LYS A 55 2.69 -2.18 8.46
CA LYS A 55 2.46 -3.52 7.89
C LYS A 55 2.81 -3.57 6.39
N ILE A 56 2.43 -2.53 5.64
CA ILE A 56 2.79 -2.41 4.22
C ILE A 56 4.30 -2.21 4.06
N ARG A 57 4.92 -1.39 4.89
CA ARG A 57 6.35 -1.05 4.77
C ARG A 57 7.29 -2.25 4.92
N VAL A 58 6.92 -3.26 5.69
CA VAL A 58 7.75 -4.46 5.92
C VAL A 58 7.56 -5.55 4.87
N MET A 59 6.66 -5.35 3.90
CA MET A 59 6.46 -6.31 2.81
C MET A 59 7.68 -6.32 1.88
N PRO A 60 8.13 -7.50 1.40
CA PRO A 60 9.36 -7.64 0.62
C PRO A 60 9.35 -6.83 -0.69
N ASP A 61 8.18 -6.72 -1.33
CA ASP A 61 8.04 -6.01 -2.61
C ASP A 61 7.92 -4.48 -2.43
N VAL A 62 7.85 -3.97 -1.20
CA VAL A 62 7.60 -2.55 -0.91
C VAL A 62 8.91 -1.81 -0.64
N ILE A 63 9.22 -0.85 -1.51
CA ILE A 63 10.45 -0.03 -1.40
C ILE A 63 10.26 1.13 -0.40
N LYS A 64 9.13 1.83 -0.48
CA LYS A 64 8.85 3.02 0.33
C LYS A 64 7.34 3.20 0.51
N VAL A 65 6.96 3.68 1.69
CA VAL A 65 5.57 4.06 2.01
C VAL A 65 5.56 5.50 2.53
N THR A 66 4.82 6.35 1.85
CA THR A 66 4.60 7.76 2.21
C THR A 66 3.11 8.05 2.34
N ARG A 67 2.72 8.78 3.39
CA ARG A 67 1.37 9.29 3.51
C ARG A 67 1.25 10.56 2.68
N ASN A 68 0.34 10.58 1.72
CA ASN A 68 -0.04 11.83 1.07
C ASN A 68 -0.91 12.67 2.04
N ARG A 69 -0.57 13.94 2.22
CA ARG A 69 -1.31 14.92 3.04
C ARG A 69 -1.87 15.98 2.09
N ASN A 70 -2.74 15.56 1.19
CA ASN A 70 -3.56 16.45 0.37
C ASN A 70 -4.99 16.44 0.88
#